data_AF-A0AA35KEI8-F1
#
_entry.id   AF-A0AA35KEI8-F1
#
_cell.length_a   1.000
_cell.length_b   1.000
_cell.length_c   1.000
_cell.angle_alpha   90.00
_cell.angle_beta   90.00
_cell.angle_gamma   90.00
#
_symmetry.space_group_name_H-M   'P 1'
#
loop_
_entity.id
_entity.type
_entity.pdbx_description
1 polymer ?
#
loop_
_entity_poly.entity_id
_entity_poly.type
_entity_poly.pdbx_seq_one_letter_code
_entity_poly.pdbx_strand_id
1 'polypeptide(L)'
;MEEEEEEAAPRRRQLPDSNARYRDRRFWDSRYQDEGAAPAEWFGGLERFREQLEAELSPGDRILVLGCGNSALSYNLFQLGYTDITSIDYSPICIASVQDRYAHCPGLHWAVMDARALTFVDGSFDVVLEKGTLDSMMVEETDPWNVSSEARMLLDQVLTEVSRVLRPGGRFISITFAQPHFRKRHYAQPAYGWSVRHTTYGSGFHYFIYVMRKGEELSPSDLALGQSLHLPPQTPPPVHYLQDPDSENFLSAIDL
;
A
#
# COMPACT_ATOMS: atom_id res chain seq x y z
N MET A 1 13.30 -1.01 47.57
CA MET A 1 12.02 -0.57 46.97
C MET A 1 12.34 -0.31 45.53
N GLU A 2 12.09 -1.32 44.71
CA GLU A 2 12.14 -1.19 43.27
C GLU A 2 10.82 -0.53 42.87
N GLU A 3 10.91 0.67 42.29
CA GLU A 3 9.76 1.34 41.70
C GLU A 3 9.49 0.62 40.38
N GLU A 4 8.41 -0.17 40.35
CA GLU A 4 7.83 -0.69 39.11
C GLU A 4 7.36 0.52 38.29
N GLU A 5 8.05 0.80 37.18
CA GLU A 5 7.56 1.72 36.15
C GLU A 5 6.23 1.17 35.62
N GLU A 6 5.14 1.83 36.01
CA GLU A 6 3.80 1.56 35.51
C GLU A 6 3.77 1.86 34.01
N GLU A 7 3.85 0.81 33.19
CA GLU A 7 3.81 0.89 31.73
C GLU A 7 2.46 1.51 31.31
N ALA A 8 2.49 2.79 30.93
CA ALA A 8 1.30 3.54 30.55
C ALA A 8 0.56 2.80 29.43
N ALA A 9 -0.73 2.51 29.66
CA ALA A 9 -1.59 1.85 28.69
C ALA A 9 -1.48 2.53 27.31
N PRO A 10 -1.34 1.77 26.20
CA PRO A 10 -1.13 2.34 24.89
C PRO A 10 -2.27 3.32 24.56
N ARG A 11 -1.93 4.59 24.29
CA ARG A 11 -2.90 5.60 23.88
C ARG A 11 -3.70 5.04 22.70
N ARG A 12 -5.02 4.88 22.88
CA ARG A 12 -5.90 4.44 21.79
C ARG A 12 -5.71 5.38 20.60
N ARG A 13 -5.35 4.80 19.46
CA ARG A 13 -5.20 5.49 18.19
C ARG A 13 -6.46 6.31 17.91
N GLN A 14 -6.37 7.65 17.97
CA GLN A 14 -7.50 8.49 17.63
C GLN A 14 -7.75 8.40 16.13
N LEU A 15 -8.96 7.99 15.77
CA LEU A 15 -9.45 7.99 14.40
C LEU A 15 -9.93 9.40 14.06
N PRO A 16 -9.71 9.89 12.83
CA PRO A 16 -10.27 11.16 12.39
C PRO A 16 -11.79 11.08 12.29
N ASP A 17 -12.45 12.23 12.44
CA ASP A 17 -13.91 12.36 12.24
C ASP A 17 -14.35 12.04 10.79
N SER A 18 -13.42 12.06 9.85
CA SER A 18 -13.65 11.70 8.44
C SER A 18 -12.40 11.09 7.82
N ASN A 19 -12.59 10.02 7.05
CA ASN A 19 -11.51 9.36 6.31
C ASN A 19 -10.87 10.28 5.25
N ALA A 20 -11.60 11.29 4.73
CA ALA A 20 -11.05 12.27 3.79
C ALA A 20 -9.76 12.96 4.29
N ARG A 21 -9.60 13.06 5.62
CA ARG A 21 -8.42 13.65 6.25
C ARG A 21 -7.13 12.87 5.94
N TYR A 22 -7.20 11.58 5.62
CA TYR A 22 -6.02 10.79 5.27
C TYR A 22 -5.34 11.23 3.97
N ARG A 23 -6.00 12.05 3.13
CA ARG A 23 -5.39 12.65 1.94
C ARG A 23 -4.61 13.94 2.24
N ASP A 24 -4.90 14.59 3.38
CA ASP A 24 -4.32 15.89 3.76
C ASP A 24 -3.01 15.70 4.52
N ARG A 25 -1.93 16.26 3.98
CA ARG A 25 -0.62 16.29 4.65
C ARG A 25 -0.70 16.93 6.05
N ARG A 26 -1.53 17.95 6.26
CA ARG A 26 -1.63 18.63 7.58
C ARG A 26 -2.19 17.70 8.65
N PHE A 27 -3.10 16.81 8.27
CA PHE A 27 -3.59 15.77 9.18
C PHE A 27 -2.45 14.86 9.64
N TRP A 28 -1.63 14.39 8.70
CA TRP A 28 -0.48 13.55 9.01
C TRP A 28 0.58 14.28 9.82
N ASP A 29 0.92 15.52 9.44
CA ASP A 29 1.85 16.38 10.19
C ASP A 29 1.42 16.51 11.67
N SER A 30 0.14 16.82 11.93
CA SER A 30 -0.42 16.88 13.29
C SER A 30 -0.33 15.53 14.01
N ARG A 31 -0.69 14.45 13.31
CA ARG A 31 -0.67 13.10 13.88
C ARG A 31 0.74 12.66 14.27
N TYR A 32 1.74 12.90 13.42
CA TYR A 32 3.13 12.57 13.72
C TYR A 32 3.72 13.43 14.83
N GLN A 33 3.25 14.67 14.98
CA GLN A 33 3.59 15.50 16.12
C GLN A 33 3.07 14.92 17.44
N ASP A 34 1.86 14.35 17.44
CA ASP A 34 1.23 13.77 18.63
C ASP A 34 1.76 12.37 18.97
N GLU A 35 1.99 11.52 17.96
CA GLU A 35 2.44 10.13 18.12
C GLU A 35 3.97 10.01 18.24
N GLY A 36 4.71 11.02 17.79
CA GLY A 36 6.17 11.00 17.77
C GLY A 36 6.73 9.87 16.90
N ALA A 37 7.89 9.35 17.29
CA ALA A 37 8.59 8.30 16.55
C ALA A 37 8.17 6.87 16.95
N ALA A 38 7.17 6.71 17.82
CA ALA A 38 6.72 5.39 18.25
C ALA A 38 6.17 4.61 17.04
N PRO A 39 6.57 3.34 16.81
CA PRO A 39 6.13 2.65 15.62
C PRO A 39 4.63 2.40 15.59
N ALA A 40 4.00 2.67 14.46
CA ALA A 40 2.58 2.39 14.24
C ALA A 40 2.37 1.70 12.89
N GLU A 41 1.67 0.58 12.93
CA GLU A 41 1.48 -0.26 11.74
C GLU A 41 0.07 -0.10 11.16
N TRP A 42 0.02 0.03 9.84
CA TRP A 42 -1.17 -0.19 9.03
C TRP A 42 -1.06 -1.55 8.35
N PHE A 43 -2.17 -2.30 8.33
CA PHE A 43 -2.26 -3.66 7.75
C PHE A 43 -1.33 -4.71 8.40
N GLY A 44 -0.93 -4.45 9.64
CA GLY A 44 -0.07 -5.31 10.45
C GLY A 44 1.42 -5.05 10.26
N GLY A 45 2.20 -5.55 11.22
CA GLY A 45 3.66 -5.53 11.15
C GLY A 45 4.21 -6.60 10.21
N LEU A 46 5.52 -6.53 9.98
CA LEU A 46 6.25 -7.40 9.05
C LEU A 46 6.01 -8.89 9.33
N GLU A 47 5.86 -9.30 10.59
CA GLU A 47 5.60 -10.68 11.01
C GLU A 47 4.41 -11.34 10.31
N ARG A 48 3.42 -10.55 9.86
CA ARG A 48 2.21 -11.10 9.23
C ARG A 48 2.38 -11.44 7.75
N PHE A 49 3.42 -10.90 7.10
CA PHE A 49 3.65 -11.03 5.66
C PHE A 49 5.13 -11.26 5.31
N ARG A 50 5.96 -11.62 6.30
CA ARG A 50 7.41 -11.73 6.15
C ARG A 50 7.78 -12.74 5.07
N GLU A 51 7.23 -13.95 5.13
CA GLU A 51 7.58 -15.03 4.21
C GLU A 51 7.28 -14.64 2.75
N GLN A 52 6.13 -14.00 2.53
CA GLN A 52 5.73 -13.52 1.21
C GLN A 52 6.63 -12.38 0.72
N LEU A 53 7.06 -11.49 1.62
CA LEU A 53 7.94 -10.38 1.27
C LEU A 53 9.36 -10.88 0.99
N GLU A 54 9.96 -11.68 1.87
CA GLU A 54 11.33 -12.20 1.72
C GLU A 54 11.50 -13.07 0.47
N ALA A 55 10.44 -13.73 0.00
CA ALA A 55 10.45 -14.44 -1.29
C ALA A 55 10.72 -13.53 -2.50
N GLU A 56 10.52 -12.22 -2.36
CA GLU A 56 10.70 -11.22 -3.41
C GLU A 56 11.97 -10.38 -3.27
N LEU A 57 12.64 -10.48 -2.13
CA LEU A 57 13.79 -9.65 -1.78
C LEU A 57 15.10 -10.44 -1.86
N SER A 58 16.19 -9.72 -2.07
CA SER A 58 17.56 -10.21 -1.97
C SER A 58 18.38 -9.29 -1.06
N PRO A 59 19.33 -9.80 -0.26
CA PRO A 59 20.06 -8.98 0.71
C PRO A 59 20.77 -7.74 0.15
N GLY A 60 21.14 -7.78 -1.14
CA GLY A 60 21.79 -6.66 -1.86
C GLY A 60 20.84 -5.75 -2.63
N ASP A 61 19.52 -5.90 -2.48
CA ASP A 61 18.56 -5.03 -3.16
C ASP A 61 18.62 -3.60 -2.60
N ARG A 62 18.58 -2.61 -3.49
CA ARG A 62 18.29 -1.21 -3.17
C ARG A 62 16.77 -1.04 -3.07
N ILE A 63 16.29 -0.77 -1.86
CA ILE A 63 14.87 -0.76 -1.53
C ILE A 63 14.39 0.69 -1.33
N LEU A 64 13.34 1.09 -2.04
CA LEU A 64 12.61 2.34 -1.79
C LEU A 64 11.30 2.03 -1.07
N VAL A 65 11.03 2.67 0.07
CA VAL A 65 9.76 2.58 0.81
C VAL A 65 8.99 3.89 0.66
N LEU A 66 7.85 3.85 -0.03
CA LEU A 66 6.96 5.00 -0.22
C LEU A 66 6.02 5.18 0.98
N GLY A 67 5.75 6.42 1.36
CA GLY A 67 4.85 6.78 2.46
C GLY A 67 5.17 5.99 3.72
N CYS A 68 6.44 6.01 4.13
CA CYS A 68 6.94 5.14 5.18
C CYS A 68 6.25 5.39 6.53
N GLY A 69 5.75 6.62 6.75
CA GLY A 69 5.22 7.04 8.04
C GLY A 69 6.18 6.72 9.19
N ASN A 70 5.63 6.46 10.36
CA ASN A 70 6.32 5.90 11.52
C ASN A 70 6.23 4.36 11.56
N SER A 71 6.12 3.68 10.42
CA SER A 71 6.14 2.21 10.36
C SER A 71 7.49 1.66 10.81
N ALA A 72 7.52 0.52 11.51
CA ALA A 72 8.77 -0.18 11.82
C ALA A 72 9.30 -0.97 10.61
N LEU A 73 8.57 -1.04 9.49
CA LEU A 73 8.92 -1.89 8.34
C LEU A 73 10.37 -1.69 7.86
N SER A 74 10.81 -0.45 7.62
CA SER A 74 12.18 -0.18 7.14
C SER A 74 13.23 -0.64 8.14
N TYR A 75 13.02 -0.37 9.43
CA TYR A 75 13.92 -0.83 10.49
C TYR A 75 13.92 -2.35 10.63
N ASN A 76 12.77 -3.00 10.53
CA ASN A 76 12.66 -4.45 10.61
C ASN A 76 13.35 -5.13 9.43
N LEU A 77 13.27 -4.56 8.22
CA LEU A 77 14.06 -5.03 7.08
C LEU A 77 15.56 -4.84 7.34
N PHE A 78 15.98 -3.70 7.90
CA PHE A 78 17.39 -3.50 8.28
C PHE A 78 17.88 -4.55 9.28
N GLN A 79 17.08 -4.90 10.29
CA GLN A 79 17.40 -5.95 11.25
C GLN A 79 17.51 -7.35 10.61
N LEU A 80 16.87 -7.57 9.46
CA LEU A 80 16.98 -8.80 8.67
C LEU A 80 18.20 -8.80 7.71
N GLY A 81 18.97 -7.72 7.68
CA GLY A 81 20.22 -7.62 6.90
C GLY A 81 20.10 -6.89 5.56
N TYR A 82 18.95 -6.29 5.25
CA TYR A 82 18.81 -5.39 4.10
C TYR A 82 19.42 -4.03 4.45
N THR A 83 20.46 -3.61 3.72
CA THR A 83 21.33 -2.50 4.16
C THR A 83 21.28 -1.25 3.28
N ASP A 84 20.51 -1.25 2.20
CA ASP A 84 20.29 -0.08 1.34
C ASP A 84 18.80 0.19 1.21
N ILE A 85 18.23 0.84 2.23
CA ILE A 85 16.80 1.14 2.33
C ILE A 85 16.61 2.64 2.39
N THR A 86 16.02 3.21 1.34
CA THR A 86 15.58 4.60 1.31
C THR A 86 14.08 4.68 1.58
N SER A 87 13.69 5.39 2.62
CA SER A 87 12.29 5.58 3.02
C SER A 87 11.88 7.03 2.81
N ILE A 88 10.72 7.26 2.19
CA ILE A 88 10.19 8.59 1.94
C ILE A 88 8.80 8.78 2.51
N ASP A 89 8.51 10.01 2.89
CA ASP A 89 7.18 10.47 3.28
C ASP A 89 7.06 11.96 2.94
N TYR A 90 5.87 12.43 2.57
CA TYR A 90 5.66 13.84 2.26
C TYR A 90 5.62 14.74 3.50
N SER A 91 5.60 14.16 4.71
CA SER A 91 5.58 14.84 6.00
C SER A 91 7.01 15.07 6.51
N PRO A 92 7.47 16.33 6.64
CA PRO A 92 8.77 16.63 7.21
C PRO A 92 8.84 16.31 8.71
N ILE A 93 7.70 16.38 9.41
CA ILE A 93 7.62 16.03 10.83
C ILE A 93 7.87 14.52 10.99
N CYS A 94 7.24 13.71 10.14
CA CYS A 94 7.47 12.26 10.11
C CYS A 94 8.95 11.95 9.89
N ILE A 95 9.53 12.46 8.81
CA ILE A 95 10.90 12.16 8.40
C ILE A 95 11.91 12.58 9.47
N ALA A 96 11.77 13.78 10.05
CA ALA A 96 12.64 14.21 11.14
C ALA A 96 12.59 13.26 12.35
N SER A 97 11.38 12.82 12.72
CA SER A 97 11.12 11.93 13.85
C SER A 97 11.71 10.53 13.66
N VAL A 98 11.50 9.90 12.49
CA VAL A 98 12.05 8.57 12.21
C VAL A 98 13.56 8.60 11.97
N GLN A 99 14.08 9.67 11.37
CA GLN A 99 15.52 9.85 11.17
C GLN A 99 16.26 9.96 12.50
N ASP A 100 15.73 10.72 13.46
CA ASP A 100 16.32 10.83 14.81
C ASP A 100 16.30 9.48 15.54
N ARG A 101 15.14 8.80 15.54
CA ARG A 101 14.99 7.48 16.18
C ARG A 101 15.96 6.44 15.64
N TYR A 102 16.16 6.42 14.33
CA TYR A 102 16.97 5.42 13.65
C TYR A 102 18.35 5.93 13.20
N ALA A 103 18.84 7.04 13.78
CA ALA A 103 20.15 7.63 13.44
C ALA A 103 21.34 6.67 13.63
N HIS A 104 21.17 5.64 14.45
CA HIS A 104 22.17 4.59 14.71
C HIS A 104 22.19 3.48 13.64
N CYS A 105 21.33 3.54 12.61
CA CYS A 105 21.20 2.55 11.54
C CYS A 105 21.73 3.10 10.21
N PRO A 106 23.01 2.91 9.86
CA PRO A 106 23.63 3.55 8.70
C PRO A 106 23.08 3.11 7.32
N GLY A 107 22.36 1.99 7.25
CA GLY A 107 21.72 1.50 6.03
C GLY A 107 20.29 2.00 5.81
N LEU A 108 19.81 2.91 6.68
CA LEU A 108 18.50 3.54 6.57
C LEU A 108 18.67 5.00 6.14
N HIS A 109 18.10 5.32 5.00
CA HIS A 109 18.05 6.68 4.46
C HIS A 109 16.61 7.19 4.52
N TRP A 110 16.44 8.47 4.87
CA TRP A 110 15.14 9.09 5.08
C TRP A 110 15.08 10.41 4.31
N ALA A 111 14.00 10.65 3.57
CA ALA A 111 13.85 11.90 2.82
C ALA A 111 12.39 12.37 2.75
N VAL A 112 12.19 13.68 2.85
CA VAL A 112 10.90 14.30 2.61
C VAL A 112 10.65 14.34 1.11
N MET A 113 9.66 13.59 0.63
CA MET A 113 9.39 13.48 -0.79
C MET A 113 7.94 13.08 -1.06
N ASP A 114 7.38 13.65 -2.14
CA ASP A 114 6.08 13.26 -2.65
C ASP A 114 6.25 12.08 -3.63
N ALA A 115 5.56 10.97 -3.39
CA ALA A 115 5.65 9.77 -4.22
C ALA A 115 5.19 9.98 -5.68
N ARG A 116 4.50 11.10 -5.97
CA ARG A 116 4.08 11.50 -7.32
C ARG A 116 5.19 12.16 -8.14
N ALA A 117 6.31 12.51 -7.51
CA ALA A 117 7.42 13.22 -8.11
C ALA A 117 8.74 12.81 -7.43
N LEU A 118 9.19 11.58 -7.72
CA LEU A 118 10.42 11.02 -7.17
C LEU A 118 11.64 11.70 -7.80
N THR A 119 12.52 12.27 -6.98
CA THR A 119 13.73 12.95 -7.49
C THR A 119 14.91 12.00 -7.72
N PHE A 120 14.65 10.70 -7.77
CA PHE A 120 15.66 9.67 -8.03
C PHE A 120 15.85 9.45 -9.53
N VAL A 121 17.04 8.96 -9.90
CA VAL A 121 17.37 8.62 -11.30
C VAL A 121 16.62 7.35 -11.71
N ASP A 122 16.31 7.24 -13.01
CA ASP A 122 15.70 6.04 -13.61
C ASP A 122 16.53 4.78 -13.29
N GLY A 123 15.84 3.68 -12.97
CA GLY A 123 16.50 2.40 -12.69
C GLY A 123 17.39 2.37 -11.44
N SER A 124 17.21 3.30 -10.50
CA SER A 124 17.99 3.40 -9.27
C SER A 124 17.63 2.38 -8.19
N PHE A 125 16.44 1.75 -8.25
CA PHE A 125 16.00 0.78 -7.24
C PHE A 125 15.74 -0.61 -7.82
N ASP A 126 16.05 -1.61 -6.99
CA ASP A 126 15.74 -3.02 -7.24
C ASP A 126 14.31 -3.35 -6.82
N VAL A 127 13.89 -2.76 -5.69
CA VAL A 127 12.57 -2.96 -5.11
C VAL A 127 11.98 -1.63 -4.68
N VAL A 128 10.70 -1.43 -4.98
CA VAL A 128 9.89 -0.37 -4.39
C VAL A 128 8.79 -1.03 -3.56
N LEU A 129 8.58 -0.54 -2.34
CA LEU A 129 7.57 -1.01 -1.40
C LEU A 129 6.61 0.14 -1.09
N GLU A 130 5.31 -0.15 -1.01
CA GLU A 130 4.36 0.73 -0.34
C GLU A 130 3.38 -0.09 0.50
N LYS A 131 3.00 0.45 1.66
CA LYS A 131 2.02 -0.18 2.55
C LYS A 131 1.00 0.85 3.02
N GLY A 132 -0.15 0.87 2.35
CA GLY A 132 -1.25 1.79 2.65
C GLY A 132 -1.07 3.22 2.20
N THR A 133 -0.02 3.50 1.43
CA THR A 133 0.19 4.83 0.86
C THR A 133 -0.82 5.09 -0.25
N LEU A 134 -1.05 4.12 -1.13
CA LEU A 134 -2.06 4.27 -2.18
C LEU A 134 -3.49 4.26 -1.61
N ASP A 135 -3.71 3.61 -0.47
CA ASP A 135 -5.00 3.61 0.23
C ASP A 135 -5.36 4.99 0.77
N SER A 136 -4.41 5.70 1.38
CA SER A 136 -4.63 7.07 1.89
C SER A 136 -4.94 8.06 0.76
N MET A 137 -4.35 7.86 -0.41
CA MET A 137 -4.59 8.66 -1.62
C MET A 137 -5.99 8.48 -2.23
N MET A 138 -6.58 7.30 -2.03
CA MET A 138 -7.87 6.88 -2.59
C MET A 138 -9.06 7.03 -1.64
N VAL A 139 -8.82 7.63 -0.47
CA VAL A 139 -9.75 7.56 0.65
C VAL A 139 -11.08 8.29 0.42
N GLU A 140 -11.12 9.23 -0.53
CA GLU A 140 -12.32 9.99 -0.89
C GLU A 140 -13.19 9.27 -1.93
N GLU A 141 -12.74 8.14 -2.48
CA GLU A 141 -13.52 7.37 -3.44
C GLU A 141 -14.69 6.67 -2.74
N THR A 142 -15.91 7.05 -3.12
CA THR A 142 -17.14 6.50 -2.55
C THR A 142 -17.71 5.32 -3.35
N ASP A 143 -17.36 5.24 -4.64
CA ASP A 143 -17.76 4.14 -5.53
C ASP A 143 -16.51 3.37 -5.98
N PRO A 144 -16.23 2.18 -5.38
CA PRO A 144 -15.07 1.39 -5.76
C PRO A 144 -15.23 0.76 -7.14
N TRP A 145 -16.38 0.82 -7.81
CA TRP A 145 -16.55 0.33 -9.18
C TRP A 145 -16.26 1.43 -10.19
N ASN A 146 -16.63 2.68 -9.89
CA ASN A 146 -16.47 3.83 -10.78
C ASN A 146 -15.52 4.87 -10.18
N VAL A 147 -14.22 4.68 -10.41
CA VAL A 147 -13.18 5.57 -9.85
C VAL A 147 -13.18 6.92 -10.54
N SER A 148 -13.12 7.99 -9.74
CA SER A 148 -12.97 9.36 -10.23
C SER A 148 -11.74 9.52 -11.13
N SER A 149 -11.79 10.49 -12.06
CA SER A 149 -10.64 10.87 -12.88
C SER A 149 -9.45 11.30 -12.01
N GLU A 150 -9.74 12.01 -10.93
CA GLU A 150 -8.77 12.59 -10.01
C GLU A 150 -7.99 11.49 -9.29
N ALA A 151 -8.68 10.49 -8.74
CA ALA A 151 -8.07 9.34 -8.10
C ALA A 151 -7.27 8.47 -9.09
N ARG A 152 -7.80 8.26 -10.31
CA ARG A 152 -7.07 7.55 -11.37
C ARG A 152 -5.77 8.25 -11.74
N MET A 153 -5.81 9.56 -11.98
CA MET A 153 -4.63 10.37 -12.30
C MET A 153 -3.62 10.38 -11.15
N LEU A 154 -4.10 10.46 -9.90
CA LEU A 154 -3.25 10.46 -8.73
C LEU A 154 -2.42 9.17 -8.61
N LEU A 155 -3.07 8.01 -8.79
CA LEU A 155 -2.38 6.72 -8.77
C LEU A 155 -1.47 6.55 -9.97
N ASP A 156 -1.91 6.97 -11.17
CA ASP A 156 -1.11 6.92 -12.39
C ASP A 156 0.21 7.69 -12.26
N GLN A 157 0.19 8.87 -11.62
CA GLN A 157 1.41 9.64 -11.31
C GLN A 157 2.40 8.85 -10.45
N VAL A 158 1.93 8.24 -9.35
CA VAL A 158 2.79 7.44 -8.47
C VAL A 158 3.32 6.21 -9.21
N LEU A 159 2.45 5.46 -9.89
CA LEU A 159 2.82 4.21 -10.56
C LEU A 159 3.78 4.44 -11.73
N THR A 160 3.64 5.57 -12.44
CA THR A 160 4.59 6.00 -13.47
C THR A 160 5.98 6.24 -12.88
N GLU A 161 6.07 6.99 -11.77
CA GLU A 161 7.33 7.24 -11.09
C GLU A 161 7.96 5.95 -10.52
N VAL A 162 7.14 5.07 -9.94
CA VAL A 162 7.60 3.75 -9.47
C VAL A 162 8.17 2.92 -10.61
N SER A 163 7.46 2.83 -11.74
CA SER A 163 7.98 2.13 -12.91
C SER A 163 9.29 2.76 -13.36
N ARG A 164 9.38 4.08 -13.45
CA ARG A 164 10.59 4.80 -13.89
C ARG A 164 11.81 4.50 -13.03
N VAL A 165 11.70 4.60 -11.69
CA VAL A 165 12.84 4.41 -10.78
C VAL A 165 13.24 2.94 -10.62
N LEU A 166 12.35 1.99 -10.94
CA LEU A 166 12.69 0.57 -10.96
C LEU A 166 13.62 0.23 -12.13
N ARG A 167 14.68 -0.54 -11.84
CA ARG A 167 15.51 -1.12 -12.90
C ARG A 167 14.74 -2.20 -13.68
N PRO A 168 15.19 -2.57 -14.90
CA PRO A 168 14.71 -3.78 -15.55
C PRO A 168 14.84 -5.01 -14.63
N GLY A 169 13.77 -5.80 -14.52
CA GLY A 169 13.69 -6.95 -13.60
C GLY A 169 13.38 -6.60 -12.14
N GLY A 170 13.30 -5.31 -11.79
CA GLY A 170 12.96 -4.84 -10.45
C GLY A 170 11.48 -5.08 -10.10
N ARG A 171 11.15 -4.96 -8.81
CA ARG A 171 9.82 -5.30 -8.28
C ARG A 171 9.17 -4.13 -7.57
N PHE A 172 7.90 -3.87 -7.88
CA PHE A 172 7.04 -3.05 -7.03
C PHE A 172 6.15 -3.97 -6.19
N ILE A 173 6.18 -3.81 -4.87
CA ILE A 173 5.36 -4.58 -3.93
C ILE A 173 4.43 -3.63 -3.18
N SER A 174 3.13 -3.87 -3.32
CA SER A 174 2.07 -3.06 -2.73
C SER A 174 1.29 -3.88 -1.71
N ILE A 175 1.15 -3.35 -0.49
CA ILE A 175 0.44 -3.98 0.61
C ILE A 175 -0.79 -3.13 0.98
N THR A 176 -1.97 -3.73 0.90
CA THR A 176 -3.24 -3.00 0.97
C THR A 176 -4.39 -3.89 1.44
N PHE A 177 -5.50 -3.28 1.88
CA PHE A 177 -6.76 -3.99 2.08
C PHE A 177 -7.61 -4.08 0.79
N ALA A 178 -7.24 -3.38 -0.28
CA ALA A 178 -8.03 -3.31 -1.49
C ALA A 178 -7.95 -4.60 -2.31
N GLN A 179 -9.11 -5.19 -2.58
CA GLN A 179 -9.24 -6.46 -3.30
C GLN A 179 -8.80 -6.37 -4.77
N PRO A 180 -8.45 -7.50 -5.42
CA PRO A 180 -7.95 -7.52 -6.80
C PRO A 180 -8.88 -6.86 -7.80
N HIS A 181 -10.19 -7.08 -7.68
CA HIS A 181 -11.19 -6.46 -8.55
C HIS A 181 -11.16 -4.92 -8.52
N PHE A 182 -10.75 -4.32 -7.40
CA PHE A 182 -10.67 -2.86 -7.25
C PHE A 182 -9.28 -2.33 -7.52
N ARG A 183 -8.24 -2.96 -6.98
CA ARG A 183 -6.88 -2.42 -7.03
C ARG A 183 -6.10 -2.86 -8.25
N LYS A 184 -6.22 -4.13 -8.69
CA LYS A 184 -5.37 -4.70 -9.73
C LYS A 184 -5.51 -3.98 -11.07
N ARG A 185 -6.68 -3.44 -11.38
CA ARG A 185 -6.91 -2.60 -12.59
C ARG A 185 -6.06 -1.32 -12.62
N HIS A 186 -5.69 -0.76 -11.47
CA HIS A 186 -4.78 0.39 -11.43
C HIS A 186 -3.35 -0.03 -11.77
N TYR A 187 -2.93 -1.22 -11.34
CA TYR A 187 -1.58 -1.73 -11.57
C TYR A 187 -1.41 -2.32 -12.97
N ALA A 188 -2.47 -2.89 -13.56
CA ALA A 188 -2.40 -3.61 -14.82
C ALA A 188 -2.47 -2.69 -16.06
N GLN A 189 -1.66 -1.62 -16.09
CA GLN A 189 -1.56 -0.74 -17.26
C GLN A 189 -0.32 -1.10 -18.09
N PRO A 190 -0.44 -1.28 -19.42
CA PRO A 190 0.70 -1.62 -20.27
C PRO A 190 1.86 -0.64 -20.19
N ALA A 191 1.57 0.64 -19.94
CA ALA A 191 2.55 1.72 -19.88
C ALA A 191 3.63 1.50 -18.80
N TYR A 192 3.32 0.76 -17.72
CA TYR A 192 4.28 0.51 -16.65
C TYR A 192 5.26 -0.61 -16.97
N GLY A 193 4.98 -1.43 -17.98
CA GLY A 193 5.89 -2.49 -18.45
C GLY A 193 6.20 -3.55 -17.39
N TRP A 194 5.21 -4.00 -16.62
CA TRP A 194 5.37 -5.06 -15.62
C TRP A 194 4.24 -6.10 -15.67
N SER A 195 4.50 -7.28 -15.12
CA SER A 195 3.47 -8.26 -14.76
C SER A 195 2.76 -7.85 -13.46
N VAL A 196 1.65 -8.50 -13.10
CA VAL A 196 0.98 -8.29 -11.81
C VAL A 196 0.47 -9.62 -11.25
N ARG A 197 0.90 -9.99 -10.04
CA ARG A 197 0.32 -11.07 -9.25
C ARG A 197 -0.04 -10.61 -7.85
N HIS A 198 -0.82 -11.39 -7.13
CA HIS A 198 -1.11 -11.11 -5.74
C HIS A 198 -1.21 -12.38 -4.91
N THR A 199 -0.98 -12.23 -3.62
CA THR A 199 -1.27 -13.21 -2.58
C THR A 199 -2.09 -12.53 -1.46
N THR A 200 -2.58 -13.32 -0.51
CA THR A 200 -3.30 -12.81 0.65
C THR A 200 -2.60 -13.21 1.94
N TYR A 201 -2.83 -12.44 3.00
CA TYR A 201 -2.39 -12.77 4.35
C TYR A 201 -3.37 -12.24 5.40
N GLY A 202 -3.23 -12.75 6.63
CA GLY A 202 -4.13 -12.47 7.74
C GLY A 202 -5.28 -13.47 7.87
N SER A 203 -5.88 -13.56 9.07
CA SER A 203 -7.02 -14.41 9.37
C SER A 203 -8.31 -13.59 9.45
N GLY A 204 -9.40 -14.07 8.84
CA GLY A 204 -10.72 -13.44 8.84
C GLY A 204 -10.89 -12.33 7.80
N PHE A 205 -10.12 -11.24 7.92
CA PHE A 205 -10.05 -10.18 6.90
C PHE A 205 -8.72 -10.30 6.15
N HIS A 206 -8.79 -10.62 4.85
CA HIS A 206 -7.60 -10.75 4.02
C HIS A 206 -7.06 -9.35 3.66
N TYR A 207 -5.78 -9.14 3.94
CA TYR A 207 -4.98 -8.12 3.28
C TYR A 207 -4.33 -8.73 2.04
N PHE A 208 -3.95 -7.89 1.10
CA PHE A 208 -3.41 -8.28 -0.20
C PHE A 208 -1.99 -7.75 -0.36
N ILE A 209 -1.12 -8.60 -0.91
CA ILE A 209 0.22 -8.23 -1.36
C ILE A 209 0.21 -8.38 -2.87
N TYR A 210 0.39 -7.29 -3.58
CA TYR A 210 0.58 -7.28 -5.03
C TYR A 210 2.07 -7.20 -5.33
N VAL A 211 2.53 -8.04 -6.27
CA VAL A 211 3.90 -8.01 -6.75
C VAL A 211 3.85 -7.76 -8.25
N MET A 212 4.50 -6.68 -8.67
CA MET A 212 4.67 -6.29 -10.06
C MET A 212 6.12 -6.37 -10.45
N ARG A 213 6.44 -7.07 -11.54
CA ARG A 213 7.82 -7.29 -11.98
C ARG A 213 8.09 -6.64 -13.32
N LYS A 214 8.99 -5.66 -13.33
CA LYS A 214 9.31 -4.85 -14.52
C LYS A 214 10.03 -5.70 -15.57
N GLY A 215 9.55 -5.62 -16.81
CA GLY A 215 10.04 -6.41 -17.95
C GLY A 215 9.30 -7.72 -18.19
N GLU A 216 8.36 -8.11 -17.32
CA GLU A 216 7.43 -9.21 -17.58
C GLU A 216 6.10 -8.67 -18.14
N GLU A 217 5.38 -9.50 -18.89
CA GLU A 217 4.11 -9.12 -19.53
C GLU A 217 2.92 -9.30 -18.60
N LEU A 218 1.89 -8.48 -18.82
CA LEU A 218 0.57 -8.70 -18.22
C LEU A 218 -0.08 -9.96 -18.80
N SER A 219 -0.77 -10.72 -17.97
CA SER A 219 -1.65 -11.78 -18.46
C SER A 219 -2.81 -11.17 -19.27
N PRO A 220 -3.44 -11.90 -20.21
CA PRO A 220 -4.60 -11.40 -20.95
C PRO A 220 -5.74 -10.94 -20.03
N SER A 221 -5.97 -11.65 -18.92
CA SER A 221 -6.98 -11.27 -17.92
C SER A 221 -6.64 -9.98 -17.19
N ASP A 222 -5.35 -9.75 -16.88
CA ASP A 222 -4.92 -8.52 -16.22
C ASP A 222 -4.97 -7.32 -17.16
N LEU A 223 -4.58 -7.52 -18.42
CA LEU A 223 -4.71 -6.50 -19.45
C LEU A 223 -6.17 -6.07 -19.62
N ALA A 224 -7.10 -7.03 -19.70
CA ALA A 224 -8.54 -6.73 -19.79
C ALA A 224 -9.04 -6.01 -18.54
N LEU A 225 -8.59 -6.42 -17.36
CA LEU A 225 -8.93 -5.76 -16.09
C LEU A 225 -8.39 -4.32 -16.04
N GLY A 226 -7.17 -4.06 -16.48
CA GLY A 226 -6.61 -2.71 -16.58
C GLY A 226 -7.35 -1.83 -17.56
N GLN A 227 -7.75 -2.37 -18.72
CA GLN A 227 -8.57 -1.64 -19.71
C GLN A 227 -9.94 -1.25 -19.16
N SER A 228 -10.54 -2.08 -18.29
CA SER A 228 -11.84 -1.79 -17.67
C SER A 228 -11.85 -0.49 -16.86
N LEU A 229 -10.69 -0.03 -16.36
CA LEU A 229 -10.57 1.21 -15.59
C LEU A 229 -10.91 2.46 -16.42
N HIS A 230 -10.80 2.36 -17.74
CA HIS A 230 -11.02 3.46 -18.69
C HIS A 230 -12.35 3.34 -19.45
N LEU A 231 -13.10 2.27 -19.21
CA LEU A 231 -14.44 2.12 -19.78
C LEU A 231 -15.42 3.03 -19.03
N PRO A 232 -16.46 3.54 -19.73
CA PRO A 232 -17.53 4.26 -19.05
C PRO A 232 -18.22 3.34 -18.01
N PRO A 233 -18.81 3.94 -16.95
CA PRO A 233 -19.59 3.19 -15.96
C PRO A 233 -20.58 2.27 -16.66
N GLN A 234 -20.53 0.98 -16.37
CA GLN A 234 -21.56 0.09 -16.86
C GLN A 234 -22.85 0.45 -16.12
N THR A 235 -23.91 0.77 -16.87
CA THR A 235 -25.26 0.78 -16.31
C THR A 235 -25.49 -0.60 -15.68
N PRO A 236 -25.87 -0.68 -14.39
CA PRO A 236 -26.24 -1.97 -13.82
C PRO A 236 -27.34 -2.57 -14.70
N PRO A 237 -27.31 -3.89 -14.94
CA PRO A 237 -28.42 -4.54 -15.64
C PRO A 237 -29.71 -4.15 -14.91
N PRO A 238 -30.83 -3.97 -15.63
CA PRO A 238 -32.11 -3.72 -14.99
C PRO A 238 -32.31 -4.80 -13.93
N VAL A 239 -32.60 -4.38 -12.70
CA VAL A 239 -32.91 -5.29 -11.61
C VAL A 239 -34.17 -6.02 -12.03
N HIS A 240 -34.00 -7.23 -12.58
CA HIS A 240 -35.09 -8.16 -12.70
C HIS A 240 -35.41 -8.61 -11.28
N TYR A 241 -36.39 -7.93 -10.67
CA TYR A 241 -37.10 -8.55 -9.56
C TYR A 241 -37.58 -9.91 -10.08
N LEU A 242 -37.09 -10.98 -9.48
CA LEU A 242 -37.75 -12.28 -9.59
C LEU A 242 -39.20 -12.03 -9.16
N GLN A 243 -40.10 -12.00 -10.13
CA GLN A 243 -41.53 -12.02 -9.88
C GLN A 243 -41.90 -13.44 -9.46
N ASP A 244 -41.46 -13.87 -8.29
CA ASP A 244 -42.07 -14.99 -7.57
C ASP A 244 -41.74 -14.91 -6.08
N PRO A 245 -42.66 -14.43 -5.22
CA PRO A 245 -42.40 -14.33 -3.78
C PRO A 245 -42.30 -15.67 -3.04
N ASP A 246 -42.63 -16.81 -3.69
CA ASP A 246 -42.96 -18.04 -2.95
C ASP A 246 -42.22 -19.32 -3.39
N SER A 247 -41.19 -19.30 -4.24
CA SER A 247 -40.57 -20.56 -4.73
C SER A 247 -39.09 -20.80 -4.44
N GLU A 248 -38.33 -19.87 -3.83
CA GLU A 248 -36.90 -20.10 -3.56
C GLU A 248 -36.59 -20.20 -2.07
N ASN A 249 -36.88 -21.38 -1.51
CA ASN A 249 -36.41 -21.76 -0.18
C ASN A 249 -34.92 -22.17 -0.26
N PHE A 250 -34.02 -21.20 -0.45
CA PHE A 250 -32.57 -21.43 -0.55
C PHE A 250 -31.97 -22.16 0.67
N LEU A 251 -32.64 -22.07 1.82
CA LEU A 251 -32.23 -22.74 3.05
C LEU A 251 -32.42 -24.27 3.00
N SER A 252 -33.28 -24.79 2.12
CA SER A 252 -33.47 -26.25 1.98
C SER A 252 -32.44 -26.93 1.09
N ALA A 253 -31.53 -26.18 0.45
CA ALA A 253 -30.45 -26.70 -0.39
C ALA A 253 -29.09 -26.77 0.35
N ILE A 254 -29.07 -26.41 1.63
CA ILE A 254 -27.89 -26.57 2.49
C ILE A 254 -28.02 -27.94 3.16
N ASP A 255 -27.37 -28.95 2.59
CA ASP A 255 -27.11 -30.20 3.32
C ASP A 255 -26.13 -29.90 4.47
N LEU A 256 -26.55 -30.22 5.70
CA LEU A 256 -25.74 -30.17 6.93
C LEU A 256 -24.84 -31.41 7.04
#